data_AF-D7JFW2-F1
#
_entry.id   AF-D7JFW2-F1
#
_cell.length_a   1.000
_cell.length_b   1.000
_cell.length_c   1.000
_cell.angle_alpha   90.00
_cell.angle_beta   90.00
_cell.angle_gamma   90.00
#
_symmetry.space_group_name_H-M   'P 1'
#
loop_
_entity.id
_entity.type
_entity.pdbx_description
1 polymer ?
#
loop_
_entity_poly.entity_id
_entity_poly.type
_entity_poly.pdbx_seq_one_letter_code
_entity_poly.pdbx_strand_id
1 'polypeptide(L)'
;MLYSRRDLKDLKNQEVQIPLERYMHKYSQGELKKLKMHERDFLFFYMSLFHSNKECKGKPDFDLRKIEEAKEYLFYRIILIYAKDIIDFSSIPIGNKGKLTADENRKNQRFFYEYMHIWKNQVNSRKDEYLSQIANALNRKLNDWKELLNKNQIKKERYKQKITFIWAVFFHIYYHTKLYFDEKSCKYEEVLVNGYKIRFDIYSFIHIMSRHYYPDMNDDIGISLNSSIPGIDLYELPTSILDLIKAYFQYTELTEATEFLLLEVNKEKYILWIKHCTLNGTSREIRFQVRSFYKCKEQRDLDKFIDKIEIIYSENYSFFIPKRPLNTNTQKR
;
A
#
# COMPACT_ATOMS: atom_id res chain seq x y z
N MET A 1 -4.82 -15.41 -17.10
CA MET A 1 -3.70 -14.56 -16.65
C MET A 1 -2.44 -15.39 -16.79
N LEU A 2 -1.41 -14.89 -17.47
CA LEU A 2 -0.22 -15.69 -17.78
C LEU A 2 0.96 -15.40 -16.87
N TYR A 3 1.07 -14.14 -16.42
CA TYR A 3 2.08 -13.72 -15.47
C TYR A 3 1.39 -13.01 -14.31
N SER A 4 1.72 -13.39 -13.09
CA SER A 4 1.40 -12.62 -11.88
C SER A 4 2.34 -11.42 -11.75
N ARG A 5 2.02 -10.52 -10.82
CA ARG A 5 2.88 -9.39 -10.46
C ARG A 5 4.24 -9.86 -9.96
N ARG A 6 4.31 -10.97 -9.21
CA ARG A 6 5.58 -11.55 -8.73
C ARG A 6 6.41 -12.07 -9.88
N ASP A 7 5.79 -12.83 -10.79
CA ASP A 7 6.47 -13.37 -11.96
C ASP A 7 7.13 -12.25 -12.77
N LEU A 8 6.42 -11.15 -13.04
CA LEU A 8 6.94 -10.02 -13.81
C LEU A 8 8.04 -9.22 -13.09
N LYS A 9 8.04 -9.19 -11.75
CA LYS A 9 9.04 -8.49 -10.94
C LYS A 9 10.36 -9.28 -10.87
N ASP A 10 10.28 -10.60 -10.88
CA ASP A 10 11.41 -11.49 -10.66
C ASP A 10 12.09 -11.95 -11.97
N LEU A 11 11.59 -11.52 -13.13
CA LEU A 11 12.19 -11.85 -14.43
C LEU A 11 13.64 -11.38 -14.53
N LYS A 12 14.51 -12.26 -15.02
CA LYS A 12 15.86 -11.88 -15.45
C LYS A 12 15.78 -11.12 -16.77
N ASN A 13 16.76 -10.25 -17.04
CA ASN A 13 16.78 -9.40 -18.25
C ASN A 13 16.53 -10.16 -19.57
N GLN A 14 16.99 -11.42 -19.70
CA GLN A 14 16.76 -12.23 -20.90
C GLN A 14 15.31 -12.75 -21.02
N GLU A 15 14.62 -12.94 -19.88
CA GLU A 15 13.25 -13.49 -19.82
C GLU A 15 12.19 -12.39 -20.01
N VAL A 16 12.57 -11.13 -19.83
CA VAL A 16 11.70 -9.94 -20.01
C VAL A 16 11.14 -9.83 -21.43
N GLN A 17 11.89 -10.29 -22.43
CA GLN A 17 11.53 -10.11 -23.84
C GLN A 17 10.18 -10.75 -24.18
N ILE A 18 9.91 -11.96 -23.69
CA ILE A 18 8.70 -12.73 -24.01
C ILE A 18 7.42 -12.00 -23.55
N PRO A 19 7.24 -11.64 -22.26
CA PRO A 19 6.05 -10.90 -21.83
C PRO A 19 5.98 -9.52 -22.48
N LEU A 20 7.11 -8.84 -22.70
CA LEU A 20 7.14 -7.52 -23.33
C LEU A 20 6.62 -7.57 -24.77
N GLU A 21 7.11 -8.48 -25.60
CA GLU A 21 6.63 -8.67 -26.98
C GLU A 21 5.14 -8.98 -27.02
N ARG A 22 4.65 -9.84 -26.11
CA ARG A 22 3.22 -10.17 -26.01
C ARG A 22 2.36 -8.96 -25.66
N TYR A 23 2.79 -8.14 -24.70
CA TYR A 23 2.03 -6.96 -24.32
C TYR A 23 2.15 -5.83 -25.35
N MET A 24 3.28 -5.70 -26.04
CA MET A 24 3.45 -4.83 -27.20
C MET A 24 2.55 -5.26 -28.37
N HIS A 25 2.38 -6.56 -28.59
CA HIS A 25 1.41 -7.07 -29.56
C HIS A 25 -0.01 -6.64 -29.18
N LYS A 26 -0.41 -6.80 -27.91
CA LYS A 26 -1.73 -6.31 -27.43
C LYS A 26 -1.89 -4.80 -27.58
N TYR A 27 -0.84 -4.02 -27.37
CA TYR A 27 -0.85 -2.59 -27.65
C TYR A 27 -1.13 -2.31 -29.13
N SER A 28 -0.43 -2.99 -30.05
CA SER A 28 -0.62 -2.83 -31.50
C SER A 28 -2.04 -3.18 -31.97
N GLN A 29 -2.71 -4.09 -31.28
CA GLN A 29 -4.09 -4.52 -31.57
C GLN A 29 -5.15 -3.66 -30.86
N GLY A 30 -4.76 -2.62 -30.10
CA GLY A 30 -5.70 -1.79 -29.34
C GLY A 30 -6.35 -2.51 -28.14
N GLU A 31 -5.71 -3.58 -27.64
CA GLU A 31 -6.25 -4.45 -26.60
C GLU A 31 -5.78 -4.12 -25.18
N LEU A 32 -5.22 -2.94 -24.94
CA LEU A 32 -4.68 -2.57 -23.62
C LEU A 32 -5.72 -2.71 -22.50
N LYS A 33 -7.01 -2.48 -22.80
CA LYS A 33 -8.11 -2.65 -21.82
C LYS A 33 -8.28 -4.09 -21.31
N LYS A 34 -7.79 -5.09 -22.06
CA LYS A 34 -7.83 -6.51 -21.66
C LYS A 34 -6.71 -6.87 -20.68
N LEU A 35 -5.66 -6.05 -20.60
CA LEU A 35 -4.57 -6.23 -19.65
C LEU A 35 -4.99 -5.83 -18.25
N LYS A 36 -4.51 -6.59 -17.27
CA LYS A 36 -4.59 -6.29 -15.84
C LYS A 36 -3.64 -5.16 -15.47
N MET A 37 -3.87 -4.59 -14.28
CA MET A 37 -3.12 -3.45 -13.79
C MET A 37 -1.60 -3.69 -13.78
N HIS A 38 -1.14 -4.83 -13.27
CA HIS A 38 0.29 -5.17 -13.19
C HIS A 38 0.92 -5.43 -14.57
N GLU A 39 0.16 -6.00 -15.50
CA GLU A 39 0.61 -6.22 -16.88
C GLU A 39 0.78 -4.87 -17.61
N ARG A 40 -0.13 -3.92 -17.38
CA ARG A 40 -0.03 -2.54 -17.91
C ARG A 40 1.13 -1.78 -17.30
N ASP A 41 1.32 -1.86 -15.98
CA ASP A 41 2.44 -1.24 -15.28
C ASP A 41 3.79 -1.72 -15.84
N PHE A 42 3.94 -3.04 -15.98
CA PHE A 42 5.10 -3.65 -16.63
C PHE A 42 5.30 -3.11 -18.05
N LEU A 43 4.26 -3.17 -18.90
CA LEU A 43 4.35 -2.69 -20.28
C LEU A 43 4.77 -1.21 -20.35
N PHE A 44 4.10 -0.33 -19.60
CA PHE A 44 4.36 1.10 -19.66
C PHE A 44 5.71 1.48 -19.05
N PHE A 45 6.21 0.70 -18.08
CA PHE A 45 7.59 0.79 -17.64
C PHE A 45 8.56 0.58 -18.79
N TYR A 46 8.48 -0.54 -19.51
CA TYR A 46 9.40 -0.81 -20.62
C TYR A 46 9.19 0.13 -21.80
N MET A 47 7.95 0.51 -22.13
CA MET A 47 7.68 1.52 -23.16
C MET A 47 8.36 2.85 -22.86
N SER A 48 8.45 3.24 -21.58
CA SER A 48 9.16 4.46 -21.17
C SER A 48 10.68 4.39 -21.34
N LEU A 49 11.24 3.18 -21.54
CA LEU A 49 12.67 2.97 -21.73
C LEU A 49 13.08 2.98 -23.21
N PHE A 50 12.17 2.70 -24.15
CA PHE A 50 12.44 2.67 -25.59
C PHE A 50 12.68 4.06 -26.18
N HIS A 51 13.81 4.21 -26.87
CA HIS A 51 14.22 5.44 -27.53
C HIS A 51 14.88 5.07 -28.86
N SER A 52 14.61 5.86 -29.88
CA SER A 52 15.18 5.67 -31.21
C SER A 52 16.69 5.91 -31.14
N ASN A 53 17.44 5.16 -31.97
CA ASN A 53 18.91 5.07 -31.97
C ASN A 53 19.63 6.43 -31.86
N LYS A 54 20.92 6.40 -31.48
CA LYS A 54 21.78 7.58 -31.20
C LYS A 54 21.66 8.72 -32.23
N GLU A 55 21.35 8.43 -33.49
CA GLU A 55 21.13 9.40 -34.57
C GLU A 55 19.88 10.30 -34.36
N CYS A 56 18.85 9.79 -33.69
CA CYS A 56 17.62 10.52 -33.35
C CYS A 56 17.71 11.25 -32.00
N LYS A 57 18.93 11.52 -31.49
CA LYS A 57 19.21 12.20 -30.21
C LYS A 57 18.51 11.56 -29.00
N GLY A 58 18.21 10.26 -29.04
CA GLY A 58 17.52 9.57 -27.95
C GLY A 58 16.14 10.15 -27.69
N LYS A 59 15.29 10.29 -28.71
CA LYS A 59 13.87 10.64 -28.54
C LYS A 59 13.10 9.42 -28.05
N PRO A 60 12.16 9.55 -27.10
CA PRO A 60 11.29 8.43 -26.70
C PRO A 60 10.47 7.91 -27.88
N ASP A 61 10.42 6.60 -28.04
CA ASP A 61 9.63 5.97 -29.11
C ASP A 61 8.12 6.02 -28.83
N PHE A 62 7.76 6.12 -27.54
CA PHE A 62 6.38 6.20 -27.08
C PHE A 62 6.14 7.47 -26.28
N ASP A 63 5.08 8.21 -26.63
CA ASP A 63 4.54 9.28 -25.79
C ASP A 63 3.37 8.74 -24.96
N LEU A 64 3.67 8.28 -23.74
CA LEU A 64 2.67 7.72 -22.82
C LEU A 64 1.53 8.71 -22.49
N ARG A 65 1.74 10.03 -22.67
CA ARG A 65 0.68 11.04 -22.47
C ARG A 65 -0.47 10.90 -23.47
N LYS A 66 -0.20 10.28 -24.63
CA LYS A 66 -1.18 10.06 -25.70
C LYS A 66 -1.92 8.73 -25.59
N ILE A 67 -1.55 7.88 -24.64
CA ILE A 67 -2.15 6.56 -24.43
C ILE A 67 -3.08 6.65 -23.23
N GLU A 68 -4.40 6.51 -23.45
CA GLU A 68 -5.41 6.67 -22.40
C GLU A 68 -5.15 5.73 -21.21
N GLU A 69 -4.87 4.46 -21.49
CA GLU A 69 -4.64 3.43 -20.48
C GLU A 69 -3.34 3.67 -19.68
N ALA A 70 -2.41 4.48 -20.19
CA ALA A 70 -1.14 4.80 -19.52
C ALA A 70 -1.25 6.00 -18.57
N LYS A 71 -2.38 6.71 -18.51
CA LYS A 71 -2.50 7.93 -17.70
C LYS A 71 -2.37 7.68 -16.20
N GLU A 72 -2.98 6.62 -15.66
CA GLU A 72 -2.82 6.25 -14.24
C GLU A 72 -1.34 5.96 -13.92
N TYR A 73 -0.66 5.19 -14.78
CA TYR A 73 0.77 4.91 -14.65
C TYR A 73 1.61 6.19 -14.71
N LEU A 74 1.37 7.07 -15.69
CA LEU A 74 2.12 8.31 -15.82
C LEU A 74 1.92 9.22 -14.61
N PHE A 75 0.70 9.33 -14.09
CA PHE A 75 0.42 10.10 -12.89
C PHE A 75 1.16 9.53 -11.67
N TYR A 76 1.13 8.21 -11.50
CA TYR A 76 1.92 7.51 -10.48
C TYR A 76 3.42 7.83 -10.60
N ARG A 77 4.00 7.74 -11.80
CA ARG A 77 5.41 8.02 -12.06
C ARG A 77 5.79 9.47 -11.72
N ILE A 78 4.93 10.42 -12.07
CA ILE A 78 5.13 11.84 -11.73
C ILE A 78 5.11 12.00 -10.19
N ILE A 79 4.17 11.39 -9.48
CA ILE A 79 4.15 11.45 -8.01
C ILE A 79 5.48 10.97 -7.42
N LEU A 80 6.00 9.83 -7.88
CA LEU A 80 7.29 9.31 -7.40
C LEU A 80 8.48 10.25 -7.61
N ILE A 81 8.46 11.05 -8.69
CA ILE A 81 9.57 11.96 -9.02
C ILE A 81 9.50 13.25 -8.18
N TYR A 82 8.29 13.76 -7.95
CA TYR A 82 8.07 15.13 -7.48
C TYR A 82 7.55 15.24 -6.04
N ALA A 83 7.10 14.15 -5.42
CA ALA A 83 6.60 14.16 -4.04
C ALA A 83 7.75 14.09 -3.02
N LYS A 84 7.97 15.19 -2.28
CA LYS A 84 8.96 15.34 -1.20
C LYS A 84 8.37 16.23 -0.10
N ASP A 85 7.45 15.71 0.71
CA ASP A 85 6.56 16.45 1.64
C ASP A 85 5.56 17.45 1.03
N ILE A 86 5.88 17.95 -0.15
CA ILE A 86 5.08 18.76 -1.05
C ILE A 86 5.27 18.23 -2.48
N ILE A 87 4.47 18.72 -3.42
CA ILE A 87 4.69 18.47 -4.84
C ILE A 87 5.60 19.57 -5.38
N ASP A 88 6.86 19.23 -5.65
CA ASP A 88 7.89 20.20 -6.00
C ASP A 88 8.40 20.02 -7.43
N PHE A 89 7.84 20.80 -8.36
CA PHE A 89 8.31 20.89 -9.75
C PHE A 89 9.50 21.83 -9.93
N SER A 90 9.97 22.51 -8.87
CA SER A 90 11.06 23.49 -8.94
C SER A 90 12.45 22.89 -8.69
N SER A 91 12.55 21.80 -7.92
CA SER A 91 13.81 21.07 -7.80
C SER A 91 14.17 20.31 -9.08
N ILE A 92 15.48 20.13 -9.32
CA ILE A 92 16.00 19.39 -10.48
C ILE A 92 15.55 17.93 -10.35
N PRO A 93 14.59 17.44 -11.16
CA PRO A 93 14.07 16.10 -11.00
C PRO A 93 14.99 15.13 -11.73
N ILE A 94 15.37 14.05 -11.04
CA ILE A 94 16.09 12.93 -11.65
C ILE A 94 15.03 11.91 -12.07
N GLY A 95 14.83 11.72 -13.37
CA GLY A 95 14.03 10.64 -13.94
C GLY A 95 14.86 9.35 -14.10
N ASN A 96 14.27 8.32 -14.74
CA ASN A 96 14.92 7.01 -14.91
C ASN A 96 16.28 7.04 -15.63
N LYS A 97 16.55 8.07 -16.44
CA LYS A 97 17.77 8.20 -17.25
C LYS A 97 18.61 9.43 -16.89
N GLY A 98 18.35 10.06 -15.73
CA GLY A 98 19.07 11.26 -15.28
C GLY A 98 18.17 12.51 -15.20
N LYS A 99 18.78 13.70 -15.27
CA LYS A 99 18.07 14.97 -15.12
C LYS A 99 17.01 15.15 -16.22
N LEU A 100 15.78 15.48 -15.84
CA LEU A 100 14.72 15.84 -16.79
C LEU A 100 15.00 17.19 -17.45
N THR A 101 14.59 17.33 -18.71
CA THR A 101 14.63 18.62 -19.42
C THR A 101 13.56 19.58 -18.89
N ALA A 102 13.75 20.89 -19.11
CA ALA A 102 12.77 21.90 -18.72
C ALA A 102 11.42 21.75 -19.43
N ASP A 103 11.42 21.24 -20.67
CA ASP A 103 10.19 20.95 -21.43
C ASP A 103 9.43 19.75 -20.84
N GLU A 104 10.13 18.66 -20.53
CA GLU A 104 9.53 17.49 -19.85
C GLU A 104 8.96 17.87 -18.49
N ASN A 105 9.68 18.71 -17.73
CA ASN A 105 9.20 19.20 -16.44
C ASN A 105 7.89 19.99 -16.57
N ARG A 106 7.81 20.90 -17.56
CA ARG A 106 6.58 21.65 -17.87
C ARG A 106 5.42 20.72 -18.26
N LYS A 107 5.69 19.72 -19.09
CA LYS A 107 4.71 18.71 -19.49
C LYS A 107 4.21 17.88 -18.30
N ASN A 108 5.11 17.48 -17.41
CA ASN A 108 4.75 16.76 -16.18
C ASN A 108 3.90 17.61 -15.25
N GLN A 109 4.29 18.86 -15.01
CA GLN A 109 3.53 19.79 -14.17
C GLN A 109 2.11 19.99 -14.69
N ARG A 110 1.97 20.26 -15.99
CA ARG A 110 0.66 20.42 -16.62
C ARG A 110 -0.19 19.15 -16.49
N PHE A 111 0.37 18.00 -16.88
CA PHE A 111 -0.34 16.71 -16.78
C PHE A 111 -0.75 16.38 -15.34
N PHE A 112 0.12 16.66 -14.36
CA PHE A 112 -0.17 16.42 -12.94
C PHE A 112 -1.43 17.14 -12.50
N TYR A 113 -1.56 18.44 -12.76
CA TYR A 113 -2.73 19.20 -12.32
C TYR A 113 -4.00 18.85 -13.10
N GLU A 114 -3.88 18.57 -14.40
CA GLU A 114 -4.99 18.05 -15.21
C GLU A 114 -5.51 16.71 -14.63
N TYR A 115 -4.61 15.75 -14.41
CA TYR A 115 -4.98 14.43 -13.91
C TYR A 115 -5.41 14.46 -12.43
N MET A 116 -4.84 15.35 -11.62
CA MET A 116 -5.28 15.57 -10.23
C MET A 116 -6.75 15.98 -10.15
N HIS A 117 -7.24 16.77 -11.12
CA HIS A 117 -8.66 17.11 -11.19
C HIS A 117 -9.53 15.87 -11.50
N ILE A 118 -9.11 15.05 -12.47
CA ILE A 118 -9.77 13.78 -12.81
C ILE A 118 -9.81 12.86 -11.59
N TRP A 119 -8.67 12.70 -10.91
CA TRP A 119 -8.55 11.87 -9.71
C TRP A 119 -9.51 12.31 -8.60
N LYS A 120 -9.59 13.61 -8.31
CA LYS A 120 -10.54 14.14 -7.33
C LYS A 120 -11.98 13.77 -7.67
N ASN A 121 -12.36 13.89 -8.93
CA ASN A 121 -13.71 13.54 -9.39
C ASN A 121 -13.97 12.03 -9.26
N GLN A 122 -12.99 11.18 -9.58
CA GLN A 122 -13.09 9.73 -9.40
C GLN A 122 -13.31 9.37 -7.92
N VAL A 123 -12.49 9.87 -7.01
CA VAL A 123 -12.63 9.61 -5.56
C VAL A 123 -13.98 10.10 -5.03
N ASN A 124 -14.43 11.29 -5.43
CA ASN A 124 -15.72 11.83 -5.02
C ASN A 124 -16.91 10.99 -5.50
N SER A 125 -16.77 10.32 -6.64
CA SER A 125 -17.83 9.46 -7.18
C SER A 125 -18.05 8.17 -6.38
N ARG A 126 -17.03 7.70 -5.64
CA ARG A 126 -17.06 6.46 -4.81
C ARG A 126 -17.63 5.23 -5.54
N LYS A 127 -17.47 5.16 -6.88
CA LYS A 127 -18.15 4.18 -7.74
C LYS A 127 -17.76 2.73 -7.49
N ASP A 128 -16.57 2.47 -6.97
CA ASP A 128 -16.09 1.13 -6.68
C ASP A 128 -15.51 1.02 -5.26
N GLU A 129 -15.21 -0.21 -4.84
CA GLU A 129 -14.70 -0.51 -3.51
C GLU A 129 -13.38 0.21 -3.22
N TYR A 130 -12.45 0.28 -4.18
CA TYR A 130 -11.18 0.99 -3.99
C TYR A 130 -11.42 2.47 -3.74
N LEU A 131 -12.20 3.12 -4.61
CA LEU A 131 -12.50 4.55 -4.51
C LEU A 131 -13.30 4.87 -3.24
N SER A 132 -14.21 3.99 -2.82
CA SER A 132 -14.97 4.14 -1.57
C SER A 132 -14.05 4.11 -0.35
N GLN A 133 -13.15 3.13 -0.26
CA GLN A 133 -12.20 3.03 0.85
C GLN A 133 -11.19 4.19 0.85
N ILE A 134 -10.68 4.58 -0.33
CA ILE A 134 -9.84 5.77 -0.48
C ILE A 134 -10.56 7.02 -0.02
N ALA A 135 -11.80 7.27 -0.47
CA ALA A 135 -12.56 8.45 -0.09
C ALA A 135 -12.78 8.52 1.43
N ASN A 136 -13.06 7.39 2.08
CA ASN A 136 -13.24 7.33 3.53
C ASN A 136 -11.96 7.69 4.28
N ALA A 137 -10.83 7.09 3.91
CA ALA A 137 -9.55 7.33 4.58
C ALA A 137 -9.01 8.75 4.29
N LEU A 138 -9.14 9.22 3.04
CA LEU A 138 -8.73 10.55 2.62
C LEU A 138 -9.51 11.65 3.34
N ASN A 139 -10.84 11.55 3.39
CA ASN A 139 -11.65 12.60 4.02
C ASN A 139 -11.34 12.78 5.50
N ARG A 140 -11.08 11.69 6.23
CA ARG A 140 -10.60 11.78 7.63
C ARG A 140 -9.31 12.60 7.69
N LYS A 141 -8.35 12.28 6.82
CA LYS A 141 -7.06 12.97 6.78
C LYS A 141 -7.18 14.45 6.42
N LEU A 142 -8.02 14.78 5.45
CA LEU A 142 -8.27 16.17 5.07
C LEU A 142 -8.94 16.96 6.20
N ASN A 143 -9.83 16.32 6.97
CA ASN A 143 -10.46 16.95 8.13
C ASN A 143 -9.45 17.26 9.24
N ASP A 144 -8.53 16.34 9.55
CA ASP A 144 -7.46 16.58 10.54
C ASP A 144 -6.67 17.86 10.19
N TRP A 145 -6.28 18.01 8.92
CA TRP A 145 -5.56 19.19 8.43
C TRP A 145 -6.41 20.46 8.43
N LYS A 146 -7.71 20.34 8.16
CA LYS A 146 -8.65 21.46 8.21
C LYS A 146 -8.80 21.97 9.64
N GLU A 147 -8.80 21.08 10.63
CA GLU A 147 -8.82 21.45 12.05
C GLU A 147 -7.57 22.23 12.46
N LEU A 148 -6.38 21.79 12.04
CA LEU A 148 -5.13 22.51 12.31
C LEU A 148 -5.17 23.93 11.72
N LEU A 149 -5.71 24.09 10.51
CA LEU A 149 -5.89 25.40 9.88
C LEU A 149 -6.87 26.26 10.69
N ASN A 150 -8.02 25.71 11.07
CA ASN A 150 -9.04 26.43 11.83
C ASN A 150 -8.56 26.85 13.22
N LYS A 151 -7.66 26.08 13.83
CA LYS A 151 -6.99 26.40 15.11
C LYS A 151 -5.81 27.36 14.95
N ASN A 152 -5.56 27.88 13.74
CA ASN A 152 -4.42 28.74 13.40
C ASN A 152 -3.04 28.10 13.72
N GLN A 153 -2.96 26.77 13.76
CA GLN A 153 -1.71 26.04 14.02
C GLN A 153 -0.84 25.92 12.76
N ILE A 154 -1.42 26.16 11.58
CA ILE A 154 -0.72 26.16 10.29
C ILE A 154 -1.16 27.34 9.42
N LYS A 155 -0.28 27.82 8.54
CA LYS A 155 -0.59 28.86 7.55
C LYS A 155 -1.39 28.32 6.37
N LYS A 156 -2.17 29.20 5.72
CA LYS A 156 -3.02 28.86 4.56
C LYS A 156 -2.23 28.33 3.37
N GLU A 157 -1.04 28.86 3.13
CA GLU A 157 -0.14 28.45 2.06
C GLU A 157 0.36 27.01 2.28
N ARG A 158 0.82 26.71 3.51
CA ARG A 158 1.25 25.36 3.91
C ARG A 158 0.09 24.37 3.80
N TYR A 159 -1.11 24.74 4.24
CA TYR A 159 -2.30 23.92 4.08
C TYR A 159 -2.57 23.57 2.61
N LYS A 160 -2.57 24.56 1.70
CA LYS A 160 -2.82 24.30 0.26
C LYS A 160 -1.80 23.35 -0.36
N GLN A 161 -0.51 23.54 -0.05
CA GLN A 161 0.56 22.65 -0.50
C GLN A 161 0.35 21.22 0.02
N LYS A 162 0.05 21.10 1.32
CA LYS A 162 -0.11 19.79 1.95
C LYS A 162 -1.33 19.04 1.46
N ILE A 163 -2.46 19.71 1.25
CA ILE A 163 -3.67 19.06 0.71
C ILE A 163 -3.37 18.47 -0.67
N THR A 164 -2.65 19.19 -1.53
CA THR A 164 -2.25 18.67 -2.86
C THR A 164 -1.36 17.44 -2.73
N PHE A 165 -0.40 17.47 -1.80
CA PHE A 165 0.46 16.33 -1.49
C PHE A 165 -0.34 15.13 -0.97
N ILE A 166 -1.26 15.32 -0.03
CA ILE A 166 -2.12 14.25 0.51
C ILE A 166 -2.92 13.58 -0.62
N TRP A 167 -3.54 14.37 -1.51
CA TRP A 167 -4.26 13.82 -2.67
C TRP A 167 -3.36 12.94 -3.57
N ALA A 168 -2.12 13.35 -3.79
CA ALA A 168 -1.14 12.59 -4.56
C ALA A 168 -0.74 11.29 -3.85
N VAL A 169 -0.44 11.33 -2.55
CA VAL A 169 -0.08 10.13 -1.80
C VAL A 169 -1.26 9.14 -1.73
N PHE A 170 -2.50 9.62 -1.61
CA PHE A 170 -3.67 8.73 -1.68
C PHE A 170 -3.84 8.08 -3.07
N PHE A 171 -3.47 8.77 -4.15
CA PHE A 171 -3.40 8.12 -5.46
C PHE A 171 -2.33 7.03 -5.50
N HIS A 172 -1.16 7.28 -4.92
CA HIS A 172 -0.08 6.29 -4.82
C HIS A 172 -0.55 5.03 -4.06
N ILE A 173 -1.23 5.19 -2.93
CA ILE A 173 -1.81 4.07 -2.16
C ILE A 173 -2.87 3.32 -2.99
N TYR A 174 -3.77 4.05 -3.66
CA TYR A 174 -4.76 3.46 -4.56
C TYR A 174 -4.10 2.64 -5.67
N TYR A 175 -3.05 3.18 -6.30
CA TYR A 175 -2.32 2.54 -7.37
C TYR A 175 -1.71 1.21 -6.93
N HIS A 176 -1.01 1.18 -5.79
CA HIS A 176 -0.45 -0.04 -5.23
C HIS A 176 -1.52 -1.06 -4.80
N THR A 177 -2.63 -0.59 -4.24
CA THR A 177 -3.75 -1.46 -3.86
C THR A 177 -4.36 -2.13 -5.10
N LYS A 178 -4.54 -1.39 -6.20
CA LYS A 178 -4.99 -1.95 -7.48
C LYS A 178 -3.98 -2.90 -8.10
N LEU A 179 -2.70 -2.55 -8.11
CA LEU A 179 -1.64 -3.45 -8.59
C LEU A 179 -1.68 -4.81 -7.89
N TYR A 180 -1.94 -4.82 -6.58
CA TYR A 180 -2.00 -6.05 -5.79
C TYR A 180 -3.28 -6.85 -6.03
N PHE A 181 -4.45 -6.21 -6.00
CA PHE A 181 -5.73 -6.92 -5.99
C PHE A 181 -6.38 -7.08 -7.37
N ASP A 182 -5.99 -6.33 -8.41
CA ASP A 182 -6.61 -6.47 -9.74
C ASP A 182 -6.28 -7.80 -10.41
N GLU A 183 -5.11 -8.37 -10.10
CA GLU A 183 -4.71 -9.70 -10.57
C GLU A 183 -5.53 -10.84 -9.92
N LYS A 184 -6.16 -10.58 -8.77
CA LYS A 184 -6.86 -11.59 -7.98
C LYS A 184 -8.34 -11.67 -8.36
N SER A 185 -8.86 -12.91 -8.39
CA SER A 185 -10.29 -13.19 -8.57
C SER A 185 -11.10 -12.64 -7.38
N CYS A 186 -10.62 -12.90 -6.17
CA CYS A 186 -11.13 -12.36 -4.92
C CYS A 186 -10.31 -11.14 -4.50
N LYS A 187 -10.97 -10.07 -4.03
CA LYS A 187 -10.31 -8.82 -3.59
C LYS A 187 -9.77 -8.90 -2.14
N TYR A 188 -9.20 -10.05 -1.80
CA TYR A 188 -8.64 -10.34 -0.50
C TYR A 188 -7.64 -11.50 -0.56
N GLU A 189 -6.77 -11.57 0.45
CA GLU A 189 -5.96 -12.73 0.80
C GLU A 189 -6.49 -13.35 2.10
N GLU A 190 -6.32 -14.66 2.26
CA GLU A 190 -6.87 -15.37 3.41
C GLU A 190 -5.97 -16.53 3.85
N VAL A 191 -5.93 -16.76 5.16
CA VAL A 191 -5.24 -17.89 5.78
C VAL A 191 -6.13 -18.56 6.80
N LEU A 192 -5.93 -19.87 7.01
CA LEU A 192 -6.63 -20.63 8.02
C LEU A 192 -5.74 -20.80 9.26
N VAL A 193 -6.23 -20.39 10.42
CA VAL A 193 -5.52 -20.49 11.71
C VAL A 193 -6.50 -20.98 12.77
N ASN A 194 -6.18 -22.09 13.44
CA ASN A 194 -7.04 -22.74 14.44
C ASN A 194 -8.51 -22.90 13.97
N GLY A 195 -8.74 -23.20 12.69
CA GLY A 195 -10.07 -23.35 12.10
C GLY A 195 -10.78 -22.05 11.71
N TYR A 196 -10.22 -20.89 12.03
CA TYR A 196 -10.74 -19.58 11.64
C TYR A 196 -10.06 -19.05 10.38
N LYS A 197 -10.86 -18.43 9.50
CA LYS A 197 -10.36 -17.68 8.34
C LYS A 197 -9.93 -16.28 8.77
N ILE A 198 -8.69 -15.89 8.47
CA ILE A 198 -8.18 -14.54 8.70
C ILE A 198 -7.93 -13.88 7.35
N ARG A 199 -8.57 -12.74 7.12
CA ARG A 199 -8.59 -12.04 5.84
C ARG A 199 -7.84 -10.72 5.88
N PHE A 200 -7.11 -10.44 4.80
CA PHE A 200 -6.56 -9.13 4.48
C PHE A 200 -7.15 -8.64 3.16
N ASP A 201 -7.82 -7.48 3.16
CA ASP A 201 -8.56 -6.97 1.99
C ASP A 201 -8.15 -5.55 1.58
N ILE A 202 -8.86 -4.98 0.60
CA ILE A 202 -8.66 -3.60 0.10
C ILE A 202 -8.71 -2.58 1.25
N TYR A 203 -9.65 -2.74 2.19
CA TYR A 203 -9.76 -1.85 3.34
C TYR A 203 -8.52 -1.96 4.23
N SER A 204 -8.08 -3.18 4.57
CA SER A 204 -6.88 -3.41 5.38
C SER A 204 -5.64 -2.76 4.75
N PHE A 205 -5.46 -2.91 3.43
CA PHE A 205 -4.33 -2.35 2.69
C PHE A 205 -4.31 -0.83 2.77
N ILE A 206 -5.42 -0.18 2.36
CA ILE A 206 -5.52 1.28 2.34
C ILE A 206 -5.38 1.85 3.75
N HIS A 207 -6.01 1.22 4.74
CA HIS A 207 -5.96 1.68 6.12
C HIS A 207 -4.55 1.65 6.69
N ILE A 208 -3.87 0.51 6.59
CA ILE A 208 -2.51 0.33 7.13
C ILE A 208 -1.54 1.27 6.42
N MET A 209 -1.60 1.34 5.08
CA MET A 209 -0.70 2.19 4.31
C MET A 209 -0.88 3.67 4.65
N SER A 210 -2.12 4.18 4.60
CA SER A 210 -2.40 5.60 4.81
C SER A 210 -2.11 6.09 6.23
N ARG A 211 -2.29 5.23 7.24
CA ARG A 211 -2.09 5.63 8.65
C ARG A 211 -0.67 5.44 9.15
N HIS A 212 0.03 4.37 8.73
CA HIS A 212 1.22 3.92 9.45
C HIS A 212 2.51 3.87 8.64
N TYR A 213 2.45 3.95 7.30
CA TYR A 213 3.64 3.80 6.45
C TYR A 213 4.00 5.01 5.59
N TYR A 214 3.15 6.04 5.51
CA TYR A 214 3.50 7.29 4.84
C TYR A 214 3.73 8.40 5.88
N PRO A 215 4.98 8.55 6.38
CA PRO A 215 5.35 9.51 7.43
C PRO A 215 5.06 10.95 7.05
N ASP A 216 5.39 11.33 5.82
CA ASP A 216 5.20 12.69 5.29
C ASP A 216 3.73 13.14 5.33
N MET A 217 2.73 12.25 5.30
CA MET A 217 1.32 12.68 5.46
C MET A 217 0.98 13.05 6.93
N ASN A 218 1.77 12.57 7.87
CA ASN A 218 1.51 12.48 9.31
C ASN A 218 2.48 13.29 10.18
N ASP A 219 3.57 13.82 9.64
CA ASP A 219 4.63 14.51 10.40
C ASP A 219 4.12 15.66 11.29
N ASP A 220 3.02 16.30 10.90
CA ASP A 220 2.41 17.40 11.66
C ASP A 220 1.17 16.96 12.50
N ILE A 221 0.82 15.67 12.54
CA ILE A 221 -0.41 15.12 13.19
C ILE A 221 -0.11 14.10 14.31
N GLY A 222 1.16 13.76 14.58
CA GLY A 222 1.52 12.99 15.77
C GLY A 222 1.11 11.50 15.75
N ILE A 223 0.97 10.89 14.56
CA ILE A 223 0.60 9.47 14.43
C ILE A 223 1.85 8.56 14.58
N SER A 224 1.65 7.32 15.03
CA SER A 224 2.68 6.27 15.03
C SER A 224 3.07 5.88 13.61
N LEU A 225 4.36 5.92 13.31
CA LEU A 225 4.90 5.54 12.01
C LEU A 225 5.72 4.28 12.17
N ASN A 226 5.50 3.32 11.28
CA ASN A 226 6.30 2.12 11.21
C ASN A 226 7.63 2.46 10.53
N SER A 227 8.72 2.13 11.22
CA SER A 227 10.05 1.98 10.63
C SER A 227 10.04 0.81 9.63
N SER A 228 11.14 0.62 8.89
CA SER A 228 11.31 -0.60 8.10
C SER A 228 11.29 -1.81 9.03
N ILE A 229 10.27 -2.66 8.90
CA ILE A 229 10.08 -3.86 9.72
C ILE A 229 10.62 -5.07 8.92
N PRO A 230 11.65 -5.79 9.39
CA PRO A 230 12.16 -6.97 8.71
C PRO A 230 11.04 -7.98 8.39
N GLY A 231 10.98 -8.51 7.17
CA GLY A 231 9.94 -9.46 6.78
C GLY A 231 8.57 -8.86 6.45
N ILE A 232 8.38 -7.54 6.56
CA ILE A 232 7.19 -6.84 6.06
C ILE A 232 7.53 -6.13 4.75
N ASP A 233 7.16 -6.74 3.63
CA ASP A 233 7.26 -6.10 2.31
C ASP A 233 5.96 -5.33 2.03
N LEU A 234 6.07 -4.00 1.82
CA LEU A 234 4.92 -3.13 1.53
C LEU A 234 4.26 -3.41 0.17
N TYR A 235 4.99 -3.99 -0.78
CA TYR A 235 4.44 -4.43 -2.08
C TYR A 235 3.74 -5.78 -1.97
N GLU A 236 4.02 -6.52 -0.90
CA GLU A 236 3.44 -7.82 -0.54
C GLU A 236 2.75 -7.75 0.83
N LEU A 237 2.23 -6.57 1.19
CA LEU A 237 1.77 -6.29 2.54
C LEU A 237 0.72 -7.30 3.03
N PRO A 238 -0.29 -7.70 2.23
CA PRO A 238 -1.27 -8.68 2.66
C PRO A 238 -0.64 -10.02 3.05
N THR A 239 0.21 -10.58 2.19
CA THR A 239 0.88 -11.86 2.47
C THR A 239 1.87 -11.75 3.63
N SER A 240 2.65 -10.67 3.69
CA SER A 240 3.62 -10.46 4.78
C SER A 240 2.93 -10.39 6.14
N ILE A 241 1.78 -9.72 6.22
CA ILE A 241 1.01 -9.60 7.46
C ILE A 241 0.31 -10.92 7.81
N LEU A 242 -0.24 -11.63 6.84
CA LEU A 242 -0.90 -12.92 7.09
C LEU A 242 0.11 -14.00 7.51
N ASP A 243 1.32 -13.99 6.95
CA ASP A 243 2.39 -14.91 7.35
C ASP A 243 2.92 -14.60 8.75
N LEU A 244 3.01 -13.32 9.12
CA LEU A 244 3.29 -12.90 10.49
C LEU A 244 2.22 -13.41 11.48
N ILE A 245 0.94 -13.31 11.10
CA ILE A 245 -0.17 -13.83 11.91
C ILE A 245 -0.08 -15.35 12.08
N LYS A 246 0.19 -16.09 11.00
CA LYS A 246 0.42 -17.54 11.08
C LYS A 246 1.54 -17.87 12.05
N ALA A 247 2.68 -17.17 11.95
CA ALA A 247 3.83 -17.39 12.82
C ALA A 247 3.48 -17.15 14.30
N TYR A 248 2.74 -16.08 14.59
CA TYR A 248 2.29 -15.77 15.96
C TYR A 248 1.45 -16.90 16.58
N PHE A 249 0.49 -17.43 15.81
CA PHE A 249 -0.40 -18.50 16.26
C PHE A 249 0.21 -19.91 16.23
N GLN A 250 1.51 -20.04 15.95
CA GLN A 250 2.24 -21.27 16.28
C GLN A 250 2.43 -21.43 17.80
N TYR A 251 2.39 -20.33 18.55
CA TYR A 251 2.69 -20.30 20.00
C TYR A 251 1.46 -20.09 20.89
N THR A 252 0.34 -19.66 20.32
CA THR A 252 -0.92 -19.44 21.03
C THR A 252 -2.10 -19.82 20.15
N GLU A 253 -3.28 -19.96 20.74
CA GLU A 253 -4.51 -20.26 20.00
C GLU A 253 -5.23 -18.97 19.62
N LEU A 254 -5.75 -18.93 18.39
CA LEU A 254 -6.73 -17.94 17.97
C LEU A 254 -8.10 -18.30 18.53
N THR A 255 -8.70 -17.36 19.27
CA THR A 255 -10.06 -17.47 19.82
C THR A 255 -10.90 -16.27 19.41
N GLU A 256 -12.23 -16.37 19.50
CA GLU A 256 -13.16 -15.26 19.18
C GLU A 256 -12.90 -13.98 20.00
N ALA A 257 -12.31 -14.12 21.20
CA ALA A 257 -11.93 -13.00 22.07
C ALA A 257 -10.63 -12.30 21.64
N THR A 258 -9.94 -12.79 20.61
CA THR A 258 -8.66 -12.24 20.17
C THR A 258 -8.89 -10.97 19.35
N GLU A 259 -8.44 -9.82 19.87
CA GLU A 259 -8.60 -8.54 19.17
C GLU A 259 -7.27 -8.01 18.60
N PHE A 260 -6.14 -8.47 19.13
CA PHE A 260 -4.84 -8.00 18.70
C PHE A 260 -3.73 -9.01 18.99
N LEU A 261 -2.65 -8.87 18.23
CA LEU A 261 -1.39 -9.57 18.41
C LEU A 261 -0.34 -8.55 18.85
N LEU A 262 0.49 -8.93 19.82
CA LEU A 262 1.52 -8.08 20.41
C LEU A 262 2.89 -8.57 19.96
N LEU A 263 3.66 -7.68 19.35
CA LEU A 263 4.95 -8.01 18.76
C LEU A 263 6.01 -7.03 19.22
N GLU A 264 7.25 -7.47 19.29
CA GLU A 264 8.41 -6.60 19.36
C GLU A 264 9.32 -6.89 18.17
N VAL A 265 9.71 -5.84 17.47
CA VAL A 265 10.60 -5.92 16.30
C VAL A 265 11.72 -4.91 16.48
N ASN A 266 12.96 -5.36 16.43
CA ASN A 266 14.14 -4.51 16.67
C ASN A 266 14.02 -3.68 17.97
N LYS A 267 13.50 -4.29 19.05
CA LYS A 267 13.23 -3.65 20.36
C LYS A 267 12.13 -2.57 20.34
N GLU A 268 11.38 -2.46 19.24
CA GLU A 268 10.23 -1.58 19.14
C GLU A 268 8.94 -2.39 19.23
N LYS A 269 7.97 -1.94 20.03
CA LYS A 269 6.71 -2.66 20.26
C LYS A 269 5.67 -2.30 19.21
N TYR A 270 4.94 -3.30 18.71
CA TYR A 270 3.90 -3.16 17.69
C TYR A 270 2.62 -3.89 18.07
N ILE A 271 1.49 -3.36 17.62
CA ILE A 271 0.19 -4.03 17.74
C ILE A 271 -0.37 -4.27 16.34
N LEU A 272 -0.75 -5.52 16.08
CA LEU A 272 -1.52 -5.91 14.91
C LEU A 272 -2.95 -6.22 15.36
N TRP A 273 -3.90 -5.39 14.93
CA TRP A 273 -5.31 -5.57 15.26
C TRP A 273 -6.01 -6.48 14.25
N ILE A 274 -6.73 -7.47 14.78
CA ILE A 274 -7.65 -8.31 14.01
C ILE A 274 -9.04 -8.20 14.63
N LYS A 275 -10.08 -8.29 13.80
CA LYS A 275 -11.46 -8.19 14.28
C LYS A 275 -12.24 -9.42 13.90
N HIS A 276 -12.78 -10.11 14.91
CA HIS A 276 -13.78 -11.13 14.74
C HIS A 276 -15.06 -10.52 14.12
N CYS A 277 -15.50 -11.08 12.99
CA CYS A 277 -16.60 -10.57 12.18
C CYS A 277 -17.51 -11.73 11.76
N THR A 278 -18.80 -11.57 12.00
CA THR A 278 -19.86 -12.41 11.43
C THR A 278 -20.43 -11.70 10.20
N LEU A 279 -20.41 -12.34 9.03
CA LEU A 279 -21.14 -11.85 7.88
C LEU A 279 -22.59 -12.34 7.92
N ASN A 280 -23.53 -11.43 7.65
CA ASN A 280 -24.92 -11.81 7.40
C ASN A 280 -25.03 -12.36 5.97
N GLY A 281 -25.41 -13.64 5.86
CA GLY A 281 -25.59 -14.40 4.61
C GLY A 281 -26.12 -15.82 4.92
N THR A 282 -26.44 -16.61 3.89
CA THR A 282 -27.03 -17.97 4.00
C THR A 282 -26.16 -18.99 4.74
N SER A 283 -24.86 -18.73 4.85
CA SER A 283 -23.96 -19.37 5.81
C SER A 283 -23.39 -18.30 6.73
N ARG A 284 -23.62 -18.40 8.04
CA ARG A 284 -22.97 -17.56 9.06
C ARG A 284 -21.47 -17.89 9.11
N GLU A 285 -20.73 -17.45 8.10
CA GLU A 285 -19.29 -17.66 8.04
C GLU A 285 -18.61 -16.73 9.06
N ILE A 286 -17.93 -17.36 10.01
CA ILE A 286 -17.17 -16.70 11.07
C ILE A 286 -15.75 -16.47 10.56
N ARG A 287 -15.26 -15.22 10.65
CA ARG A 287 -13.92 -14.85 10.18
C ARG A 287 -13.29 -13.72 10.97
N PHE A 288 -11.99 -13.56 10.84
CA PHE A 288 -11.24 -12.40 11.29
C PHE A 288 -10.86 -11.51 10.10
N GLN A 289 -10.87 -10.21 10.30
CA GLN A 289 -10.35 -9.23 9.34
C GLN A 289 -9.16 -8.49 9.96
N VAL A 290 -8.06 -8.36 9.22
CA VAL A 290 -6.94 -7.50 9.61
C VAL A 290 -7.39 -6.04 9.58
N ARG A 291 -7.20 -5.31 10.68
CA ARG A 291 -7.71 -3.93 10.82
C ARG A 291 -6.60 -2.90 10.77
N SER A 292 -5.48 -3.15 11.42
CA SER A 292 -4.40 -2.17 11.59
C SER A 292 -3.11 -2.86 12.01
N PHE A 293 -1.96 -2.25 11.72
CA PHE A 293 -0.65 -2.72 12.20
C PHE A 293 0.27 -1.52 12.39
N TYR A 294 0.68 -1.27 13.64
CA TYR A 294 1.39 -0.03 13.98
C TYR A 294 2.32 -0.16 15.19
N LYS A 295 3.34 0.71 15.20
CA LYS A 295 4.27 0.91 16.31
C LYS A 295 3.59 1.58 17.51
N CYS A 296 3.75 1.02 18.69
CA CYS A 296 3.25 1.61 19.94
C CYS A 296 4.02 2.90 20.26
N LYS A 297 3.29 3.98 20.52
CA LYS A 297 3.85 5.22 21.09
C LYS A 297 3.19 5.61 22.41
N GLU A 298 1.92 5.26 22.59
CA GLU A 298 1.14 5.65 23.76
C GLU A 298 1.25 4.60 24.89
N GLN A 299 1.25 5.07 26.14
CA GLN A 299 1.38 4.19 27.30
C GLN A 299 0.30 3.11 27.34
N ARG A 300 -0.95 3.45 27.02
CA ARG A 300 -2.07 2.48 26.95
C ARG A 300 -1.84 1.29 26.01
N ASP A 301 -1.02 1.48 24.97
CA ASP A 301 -0.66 0.42 24.04
C ASP A 301 0.49 -0.42 24.59
N LEU A 302 1.47 0.23 25.24
CA LEU A 302 2.58 -0.43 25.93
C LEU A 302 2.10 -1.28 27.10
N ASP A 303 1.07 -0.83 27.82
CA ASP A 303 0.49 -1.54 28.97
C ASP A 303 -0.10 -2.90 28.56
N LYS A 304 -0.49 -3.09 27.29
CA LYS A 304 -0.99 -4.39 26.79
C LYS A 304 0.07 -5.49 26.83
N PHE A 305 1.36 -5.12 26.86
CA PHE A 305 2.48 -6.06 26.95
C PHE A 305 2.75 -6.52 28.38
N ILE A 306 2.16 -5.86 29.39
CA ILE A 306 2.29 -6.26 30.79
C ILE A 306 1.68 -7.66 30.98
N ASP A 307 2.34 -8.47 31.80
CA ASP A 307 1.93 -9.84 32.13
C ASP A 307 1.83 -10.82 30.95
N LYS A 308 2.52 -10.52 29.84
CA LYS A 308 2.66 -11.45 28.72
C LYS A 308 3.93 -12.28 28.83
N ILE A 309 3.93 -13.42 28.16
CA ILE A 309 5.11 -14.25 27.97
C ILE A 309 5.74 -13.79 26.65
N GLU A 310 7.02 -13.41 26.71
CA GLU A 310 7.81 -13.16 25.52
C GLU A 310 8.30 -14.48 24.91
N ILE A 311 8.06 -14.64 23.62
CA ILE A 311 8.55 -15.76 22.81
C ILE A 311 9.49 -15.17 21.76
N ILE A 312 10.78 -15.51 21.85
CA ILE A 312 11.78 -15.12 20.86
C ILE A 312 11.55 -15.96 19.60
N TYR A 313 11.09 -15.34 18.52
CA TYR A 313 10.82 -15.98 17.24
C TYR A 313 12.05 -15.96 16.31
N SER A 314 12.78 -14.84 16.30
CA SER A 314 14.08 -14.71 15.63
C SER A 314 14.91 -13.62 16.32
N GLU A 315 16.16 -13.41 15.88
CA GLU A 315 17.06 -12.40 16.43
C GLU A 315 16.41 -11.00 16.57
N ASN A 316 15.52 -10.65 15.63
CA ASN A 316 14.88 -9.33 15.58
C ASN A 316 13.38 -9.36 15.91
N TYR A 317 12.82 -10.51 16.26
CA TYR A 317 11.37 -10.67 16.47
C TYR A 317 11.05 -11.42 17.75
N SER A 318 10.18 -10.82 18.56
CA SER A 318 9.52 -11.48 19.69
C SER A 318 8.01 -11.35 19.61
N PHE A 319 7.30 -12.37 20.08
CA PHE A 319 5.85 -12.38 20.24
C PHE A 319 5.48 -12.34 21.72
N PHE A 320 4.46 -11.56 22.07
CA PHE A 320 3.99 -11.43 23.45
C PHE A 320 2.61 -12.08 23.59
N ILE A 321 2.60 -13.31 24.11
CA ILE A 321 1.38 -14.12 24.22
C ILE A 321 0.80 -14.09 25.64
N PRO A 322 -0.51 -14.33 25.82
CA PRO A 322 -1.09 -14.49 27.15
C PRO A 322 -0.38 -15.62 27.93
N LYS A 323 -0.17 -15.42 29.24
CA LYS A 323 0.15 -16.54 30.14
C LYS A 323 -1.00 -17.55 30.04
N ARG A 324 -0.80 -18.69 29.38
CA ARG A 324 -1.76 -19.80 29.50
C ARG A 324 -1.85 -20.12 31.00
N PRO A 325 -3.04 -20.36 31.58
CA PRO A 325 -3.06 -21.03 32.86
C PRO A 325 -2.26 -22.32 32.69
N LEU A 326 -1.27 -22.53 33.57
CA LEU A 326 -0.63 -23.83 33.70
C LEU A 326 -1.78 -24.83 33.82
N ASN A 327 -1.92 -25.73 32.84
CA ASN A 327 -2.76 -26.90 32.99
C ASN A 327 -2.16 -27.71 34.15
N THR A 328 -2.58 -27.40 35.38
CA THR A 328 -2.44 -28.28 36.53
C THR A 328 -3.43 -29.42 36.35
N ASN A 329 -3.20 -30.26 35.34
CA ASN A 329 -3.80 -31.58 35.20
C ASN A 329 -2.72 -32.59 34.81
N THR A 330 -1.62 -32.56 35.55
CA THR A 330 -0.89 -33.76 35.95
C THR A 330 -1.21 -34.03 37.42
N GLN A 331 -2.50 -34.27 37.71
CA GLN A 331 -2.87 -35.04 38.89
C GLN A 331 -3.07 -36.50 38.48
N LYS A 332 -2.14 -37.33 38.94
CA LYS A 332 -2.37 -38.68 39.48
C LYS A 332 -3.38 -39.56 38.71
N ARG A 333 -2.85 -40.51 37.94
CA ARG A 333 -2.83 -41.92 38.34
C ARG A 333 -1.80 -42.70 37.55
#